data_AF-A0A2E0FHC7-F1
#
_entry.id   AF-A0A2E0FHC7-F1
#
_cell.length_a   1.000
_cell.length_b   1.000
_cell.length_c   1.000
_cell.angle_alpha   90.00
_cell.angle_beta   90.00
_cell.angle_gamma   90.00
#
_symmetry.space_group_name_H-M   'P 1'
#
loop_
_entity.id
_entity.type
_entity.pdbx_description
1 polymer ?
#
loop_
_entity_poly.entity_id
_entity_poly.type
_entity_poly.pdbx_seq_one_letter_code
_entity_poly.pdbx_strand_id
1 'polypeptide(L)'
;MTLGASGGDASSRDGGAGSPQITITPTVTKIDDRTISVSGIFDTSQTSSQTIKELVLHGDTALDTPAYRATFMPIDKTAYNEVRVDVLMEVR
;
A
#
# COMPACT_ATOMS: atom_id res chain seq x y z
N MET A 1 2.19 0.99 5.40
CA MET A 1 1.53 0.91 4.07
C MET A 1 2.49 1.49 3.06
N THR A 2 2.81 0.73 2.02
CA THR A 2 3.85 1.10 1.06
C THR A 2 3.36 0.97 -0.36
N LEU A 3 3.67 1.96 -1.19
CA LEU A 3 3.49 1.92 -2.64
C LEU A 3 4.78 1.49 -3.32
N GLY A 4 4.67 0.55 -4.27
CA GLY A 4 5.79 -0.04 -5.01
C GLY A 4 5.69 0.18 -6.53
N ALA A 5 6.81 -0.08 -7.21
CA ALA A 5 6.99 0.20 -8.64
C ALA A 5 7.49 -1.00 -9.46
N SER A 6 7.61 -2.22 -8.91
CA SER A 6 7.98 -3.39 -9.75
C SER A 6 6.86 -3.83 -10.67
N GLY A 7 5.61 -3.83 -10.20
CA GLY A 7 4.45 -4.37 -10.93
C GLY A 7 4.49 -5.88 -11.10
N GLY A 8 5.21 -6.59 -10.24
CA GLY A 8 5.20 -8.06 -10.22
C GLY A 8 3.89 -8.55 -9.62
N ASP A 9 3.42 -9.71 -10.07
CA ASP A 9 2.19 -10.29 -9.53
C ASP A 9 2.25 -10.41 -8.01
N ALA A 10 1.24 -9.90 -7.33
CA ALA A 10 1.17 -9.92 -5.89
C ALA A 10 1.01 -11.36 -5.39
N SER A 11 2.10 -12.01 -4.98
CA SER A 11 2.07 -13.37 -4.42
C SER A 11 2.26 -13.38 -2.90
N SER A 12 1.83 -14.48 -2.27
CA SER A 12 2.05 -14.78 -0.85
C SER A 12 3.51 -15.14 -0.51
N ARG A 13 4.40 -15.25 -1.51
CA ARG A 13 5.83 -15.55 -1.32
C ARG A 13 6.70 -14.31 -1.24
N ASP A 14 6.16 -13.15 -1.58
CA ASP A 14 6.93 -11.91 -1.63
C ASP A 14 6.96 -11.23 -0.26
N GLY A 15 8.15 -10.83 0.17
CA GLY A 15 8.37 -10.23 1.49
C GLY A 15 8.05 -8.74 1.61
N GLY A 16 7.44 -8.11 0.61
CA GLY A 16 7.19 -6.67 0.63
C GLY A 16 6.73 -6.05 -0.70
N ALA A 17 6.77 -4.72 -0.78
CA ALA A 17 6.59 -3.99 -2.03
C ALA A 17 7.86 -4.13 -2.87
N GLY A 18 7.75 -4.50 -4.15
CA GLY A 18 8.94 -4.50 -4.98
C GLY A 18 9.24 -3.07 -5.47
N SER A 19 10.51 -2.68 -5.34
CA SER A 19 10.96 -1.29 -5.49
C SER A 19 10.10 -0.31 -4.66
N PRO A 20 10.17 -0.35 -3.32
CA PRO A 20 9.40 0.56 -2.44
C PRO A 20 9.66 2.02 -2.80
N GLN A 21 8.59 2.80 -2.99
CA GLN A 21 8.68 4.22 -3.35
C GLN A 21 8.31 5.12 -2.19
N ILE A 22 7.13 4.89 -1.59
CA ILE A 22 6.56 5.77 -0.57
C ILE A 22 5.93 4.90 0.51
N THR A 23 6.25 5.18 1.77
CA THR A 23 5.70 4.49 2.93
C THR A 23 5.06 5.49 3.88
N ILE A 24 3.85 5.15 4.33
CA ILE A 24 3.12 5.90 5.36
C ILE A 24 2.59 4.95 6.42
N THR A 25 2.28 5.51 7.58
CA THR A 25 1.47 4.85 8.61
C THR A 25 -0.01 5.05 8.28
N PRO A 26 -0.75 4.00 7.89
CA PRO A 26 -2.18 4.13 7.60
C PRO A 26 -2.99 4.23 8.90
N THR A 27 -4.22 4.70 8.79
CA THR A 27 -5.22 4.59 9.85
C THR A 27 -5.94 3.25 9.71
N VAL A 28 -6.04 2.49 10.81
CA VAL A 28 -6.79 1.23 10.87
C VAL A 28 -8.04 1.44 11.72
N THR A 29 -9.20 1.10 11.19
CA THR A 29 -10.49 1.21 11.88
C THR A 29 -11.22 -0.13 11.85
N LYS A 30 -11.61 -0.64 13.02
CA LYS A 30 -12.48 -1.81 13.12
C LYS A 30 -13.90 -1.41 12.70
N ILE A 31 -14.48 -2.10 11.72
CA ILE A 31 -15.86 -1.90 11.28
C ILE A 31 -16.80 -2.83 12.07
N ASP A 32 -16.44 -4.12 12.12
CA ASP A 32 -17.14 -5.14 12.89
C ASP A 32 -16.13 -6.18 13.43
N ASP A 33 -16.60 -7.27 14.04
CA ASP A 33 -15.74 -8.29 14.64
C ASP A 33 -14.82 -9.03 13.67
N ARG A 34 -15.08 -8.94 12.36
CA ARG A 34 -14.33 -9.62 11.32
C ARG A 34 -13.88 -8.70 10.20
N THR A 35 -14.12 -7.40 10.28
CA THR A 35 -13.85 -6.48 9.18
C THR A 35 -13.09 -5.27 9.69
N ILE A 36 -11.97 -4.97 9.01
CA ILE A 36 -11.19 -3.75 9.25
C ILE A 36 -11.08 -2.92 7.97
N SER A 37 -11.12 -1.60 8.14
CA SER A 37 -10.75 -0.62 7.12
C SER A 37 -9.32 -0.15 7.39
N VAL A 38 -8.49 -0.14 6.36
CA VAL A 38 -7.14 0.44 6.39
C VAL A 38 -7.06 1.53 5.34
N SER A 39 -6.91 2.77 5.79
CA SER A 39 -6.94 3.95 4.92
C SER A 39 -5.66 4.76 5.04
N GLY A 40 -5.18 5.29 3.92
CA GLY A 40 -3.99 6.13 3.85
C GLY A 40 -4.11 7.17 2.76
N ILE A 41 -3.59 8.37 3.03
CA ILE A 41 -3.49 9.46 2.05
C ILE A 41 -2.02 9.71 1.78
N PHE A 42 -1.66 9.61 0.49
CA PHE A 42 -0.39 10.03 -0.02
C PHE A 42 -0.54 11.43 -0.61
N ASP A 43 -0.23 12.44 0.20
CA ASP A 43 -0.45 13.85 -0.13
C ASP A 43 0.54 14.38 -1.18
N THR A 44 0.40 15.65 -1.56
CA THR A 44 1.25 16.30 -2.57
C THR A 44 2.73 16.47 -2.16
N SER A 45 3.08 16.33 -0.88
CA SER A 45 4.49 16.39 -0.44
C SER A 45 5.26 15.11 -0.79
N GLN A 46 4.53 14.01 -0.96
CA GLN A 46 5.10 12.70 -1.26
C GLN A 46 5.10 12.49 -2.78
N THR A 47 6.27 12.28 -3.34
CA THR A 47 6.43 12.08 -4.80
C THR A 47 7.21 10.79 -5.06
N SER A 48 6.98 10.20 -6.22
CA SER A 48 7.77 9.06 -6.69
C SER A 48 8.37 9.40 -8.05
N SER A 49 9.64 9.03 -8.24
CA SER A 49 10.33 9.12 -9.53
C SER A 49 9.96 7.97 -10.47
N GLN A 50 9.19 6.99 -9.99
CA GLN A 50 8.72 5.84 -10.76
C GLN A 50 7.21 5.76 -10.71
N THR A 51 6.61 5.19 -11.75
CA THR A 51 5.17 4.92 -11.76
C THR A 51 4.82 3.87 -10.71
N ILE A 52 3.91 4.22 -9.80
CA ILE A 52 3.42 3.33 -8.74
C ILE A 52 2.39 2.36 -9.31
N LYS A 53 2.47 1.10 -8.92
CA LYS A 53 1.60 0.03 -9.44
C LYS A 53 1.41 -1.13 -8.46
N GLU A 54 1.90 -0.97 -7.23
CA GLU A 54 1.76 -1.96 -6.16
C GLU A 54 1.42 -1.28 -4.84
N LEU A 55 0.61 -1.96 -4.04
CA LEU A 55 0.27 -1.60 -2.67
C LEU A 55 0.61 -2.77 -1.75
N VAL A 56 1.27 -2.48 -0.64
CA VAL A 56 1.59 -3.46 0.40
C VAL A 56 1.19 -2.94 1.77
N LEU A 57 0.41 -3.75 2.49
CA LEU A 57 0.19 -3.61 3.93
C LEU A 57 1.07 -4.63 4.64
N HIS A 58 1.98 -4.16 5.48
CA HIS A 58 2.90 -4.96 6.26
C HIS A 58 2.87 -4.47 7.72
N GLY A 59 3.55 -5.19 8.60
CA GLY A 59 3.72 -4.81 10.00
C GLY A 59 4.63 -3.58 10.17
N ASP A 60 5.36 -3.54 11.28
CA ASP A 60 6.21 -2.40 11.64
C ASP A 60 7.35 -2.20 10.64
N THR A 61 7.86 -3.29 10.05
CA THR A 61 8.97 -3.22 9.08
C THR A 61 8.54 -3.63 7.68
N ALA A 62 9.19 -3.07 6.66
CA ALA A 62 8.96 -3.43 5.27
C ALA A 62 9.40 -4.87 4.90
N LEU A 63 10.08 -5.56 5.83
CA LEU A 63 10.48 -6.96 5.71
C LEU A 63 9.48 -7.91 6.36
N ASP A 64 8.51 -7.38 7.11
CA ASP A 64 7.46 -8.19 7.71
C ASP A 64 6.63 -8.83 6.60
N THR A 65 6.20 -10.07 6.84
CA THR A 65 5.29 -10.74 5.90
C THR A 65 4.05 -9.88 5.68
N PRO A 66 3.76 -9.50 4.43
CA PRO A 66 2.64 -8.61 4.16
C PRO A 66 1.30 -9.21 4.59
N ALA A 67 0.51 -8.43 5.32
CA ALA A 67 -0.89 -8.74 5.62
C ALA A 67 -1.78 -8.65 4.37
N TYR A 68 -1.42 -7.77 3.43
CA TYR A 68 -2.13 -7.62 2.16
C TYR A 68 -1.20 -7.08 1.08
N ARG A 69 -1.41 -7.54 -0.15
CA ARG A 69 -0.72 -7.05 -1.35
C ARG A 69 -1.70 -6.95 -2.50
N ALA A 70 -1.54 -5.92 -3.32
CA ALA A 70 -2.27 -5.77 -4.57
C ALA A 70 -1.42 -5.07 -5.61
N THR A 71 -1.59 -5.47 -6.86
CA THR A 71 -1.17 -4.68 -8.03
C THR A 71 -2.36 -3.88 -8.54
N PHE A 72 -2.10 -2.75 -9.17
CA PHE A 72 -3.13 -1.92 -9.78
C PHE A 72 -2.62 -1.26 -11.05
N MET A 73 -3.53 -0.64 -11.82
CA MET A 73 -3.16 0.09 -13.03
C MET A 73 -2.12 1.17 -12.69
N PRO A 74 -0.98 1.26 -13.40
CA PRO A 74 0.08 2.18 -13.03
C PRO A 74 -0.37 3.65 -12.98
N ILE A 75 0.06 4.38 -11.95
CA ILE A 75 -0.25 5.80 -11.73
C ILE A 75 1.05 6.56 -11.45
N ASP A 76 1.18 7.79 -11.96
CA ASP A 76 2.30 8.66 -11.60
C ASP A 76 1.96 9.47 -10.33
N LYS A 77 2.79 9.35 -9.29
CA LYS A 77 2.65 10.13 -8.06
C LYS A 77 3.58 11.34 -8.09
N THR A 78 2.99 12.52 -8.31
CA THR A 78 3.67 13.81 -8.43
C THR A 78 3.29 14.75 -7.29
N ALA A 79 3.84 15.96 -7.31
CA ALA A 79 3.49 17.03 -6.38
C ALA A 79 2.13 17.70 -6.70
N TYR A 80 1.45 17.28 -7.77
CA TYR A 80 0.19 17.88 -8.23
C TYR A 80 -1.03 16.98 -8.01
N ASN A 81 -0.83 15.76 -7.51
CA ASN A 81 -1.90 14.82 -7.24
C ASN A 81 -1.75 14.18 -5.87
N GLU A 82 -2.88 13.83 -5.28
CA GLU A 82 -2.96 13.03 -4.07
C GLU A 82 -3.47 11.64 -4.44
N VAL A 83 -3.03 10.63 -3.69
CA VAL A 83 -3.53 9.27 -3.84
C VAL A 83 -4.12 8.83 -2.52
N ARG A 84 -5.41 8.53 -2.53
CA ARG A 84 -6.09 7.92 -1.39
C ARG A 84 -6.20 6.42 -1.64
N VAL A 85 -5.79 5.65 -0.64
CA VAL A 85 -5.90 4.20 -0.63
C VAL A 85 -6.82 3.81 0.51
N ASP A 86 -7.89 3.08 0.19
CA ASP A 86 -8.78 2.45 1.16
C ASP A 86 -8.81 0.94 0.87
N VAL A 87 -8.45 0.15 1.88
CA VAL A 87 -8.47 -1.31 1.82
C VAL A 87 -9.45 -1.82 2.87
N LEU A 88 -10.43 -2.60 2.44
CA LEU A 88 -11.35 -3.31 3.31
C LEU A 88 -10.92 -4.77 3.40
N MET A 89 -10.69 -5.28 4.61
CA MET A 89 -10.21 -6.65 4.82
C MET A 89 -11.08 -7.39 5.81
N GLU A 90 -11.45 -8.62 5.45
CA GLU A 90 -11.97 -9.61 6.39
C GLU A 90 -10.80 -10.23 7.16
N VAL A 91 -10.91 -10.32 8.48
CA VAL A 91 -9.95 -10.94 9.40
C VAL A 91 -10.62 -12.12 10.11
N ARG A 92 -9.88 -13.21 10.29
CA ARG A 92 -10.35 -14.46 10.93
C ARG A 92 -9.39 -14.92 12.01
#